data_AF-A0A1Q9VXY3-F1
#
_entry.id   AF-A0A1Q9VXY3-F1
#
_cell.length_a   1.000
_cell.length_b   1.000
_cell.length_c   1.000
_cell.angle_alpha   90.00
_cell.angle_beta   90.00
_cell.angle_gamma   90.00
#
_symmetry.space_group_name_H-M   'P 1'
#
loop_
_entity.id
_entity.type
_entity.pdbx_description
1 polymer ?
#
loop_
_entity_poly.entity_id
_entity_poly.type
_entity_poly.pdbx_seq_one_letter_code
_entity_poly.pdbx_strand_id
1 'polypeptide(L)'
;MTVLHGYLHDIAGTAFDQQGTAVVISATKVRPAMEGEGLVLRELARIEMEDSDGKFQTPELDPGPVVVRLEGGVSHGQSWEIGIPMEGRWNLADLIGEQVEWEPIVVSRAEAAARDSREQADRSESEADRSEWAADRVGSAERVLQAEATSVQAEADALAHRDESKVQADRSESEADRSQGLADASAVSAGESSQSAADADASAKVADEHRVDAQAAAVATGEDRVAVREDRLATGRACNEAQDAATRSDGRATDAETAATIAGEHEAGAKQAVDDEVAEATGITAGHATAAEDSAGRSATSAREGKGYRDEAREAAQQAGDIATGDLPAASNAARGLIRMAGDLAGSGDDPRVPGLAMTAPGAALHLEPTSTGWSNATDDPVSSSTGWVFDGEWLRPPHWLGEVFVTVDWCGASAVSLRGRRADNTATTLATVAAGEQDTHRQVVARVDLTEHFEVAVAGTWEQGDLDAGCRVTLFVQPVPAHSHRIDDVAGLRSALGLKVDGNDDRLTDARPPTEHQHDIDGPAGVRGLRAELDSKATTAAMRSRGATFGGAGTPPASIPGAVSGDWWIDTTNPDELKFYRITGV
;
A
#
# COMPACT_ATOMS: atom_id res chain seq x y z
N MET A 1 41.01 -70.47 -45.31
CA MET A 1 41.98 -69.40 -44.99
C MET A 1 41.29 -68.27 -44.24
N THR A 2 41.91 -67.73 -43.19
CA THR A 2 41.29 -66.73 -42.29
C THR A 2 42.13 -65.46 -42.20
N VAL A 3 41.49 -64.29 -42.28
CA VAL A 3 42.15 -62.97 -42.18
C VAL A 3 41.65 -62.24 -40.94
N LEU A 4 42.56 -61.82 -40.07
CA LEU A 4 42.22 -60.94 -38.96
C LEU A 4 42.44 -59.48 -39.36
N HIS A 5 41.58 -58.61 -38.86
CA HIS A 5 41.73 -57.16 -38.99
C HIS A 5 41.28 -56.47 -37.72
N GLY A 6 41.67 -55.22 -37.55
CA GLY A 6 41.26 -54.44 -36.39
C GLY A 6 41.89 -53.06 -36.36
N TYR A 7 41.50 -52.32 -35.32
CA TYR A 7 41.99 -51.00 -34.99
C TYR A 7 42.56 -51.04 -33.59
N LEU A 8 43.76 -50.51 -33.40
CA LEU A 8 44.42 -50.40 -32.11
C LEU A 8 44.56 -48.93 -31.75
N HIS A 9 43.96 -48.56 -30.61
CA HIS A 9 44.08 -47.24 -30.01
C HIS A 9 44.50 -47.40 -28.54
N ASP A 10 45.21 -46.41 -28.00
CA ASP A 10 45.43 -46.32 -26.56
C ASP A 10 44.16 -45.85 -25.81
N ILE A 11 44.23 -45.81 -24.48
CA ILE A 11 43.11 -45.36 -23.63
C ILE A 11 42.73 -43.89 -23.82
N ALA A 12 43.59 -43.09 -24.46
CA ALA A 12 43.33 -41.70 -24.80
C ALA A 12 42.74 -41.55 -26.22
N GLY A 13 42.55 -42.66 -26.95
CA GLY A 13 42.05 -42.67 -28.33
C GLY A 13 43.13 -42.45 -29.39
N THR A 14 44.42 -42.37 -29.00
CA THR A 14 45.53 -42.20 -29.93
C THR A 14 45.77 -43.50 -30.69
N ALA A 15 45.88 -43.43 -32.02
CA ALA A 15 46.17 -44.59 -32.85
C ALA A 15 47.54 -45.21 -32.50
N PHE A 16 47.63 -46.54 -32.57
CA PHE A 16 48.86 -47.29 -32.31
C PHE A 16 49.70 -47.38 -33.60
N ASP A 17 50.32 -46.29 -34.02
CA ASP A 17 51.05 -46.15 -35.30
C ASP A 17 52.53 -45.73 -35.16
N GLN A 18 53.07 -45.78 -33.94
CA GLN A 18 54.44 -45.35 -33.64
C GLN A 18 55.49 -46.32 -34.21
N GLN A 19 56.64 -45.80 -34.64
CA GLN A 19 57.76 -46.60 -35.15
C GLN A 19 58.17 -47.71 -34.17
N GLY A 20 58.27 -48.94 -34.67
CA GLY A 20 58.60 -50.13 -33.87
C GLY A 20 57.42 -50.77 -33.14
N THR A 21 56.19 -50.34 -33.40
CA THR A 21 54.96 -51.04 -32.96
C THR A 21 54.53 -52.09 -33.98
N ALA A 22 54.19 -53.28 -33.49
CA ALA A 22 53.78 -54.40 -34.33
C ALA A 22 52.76 -55.30 -33.63
N VAL A 23 51.84 -55.85 -34.42
CA VAL A 23 51.00 -56.98 -34.00
C VAL A 23 51.71 -58.26 -34.40
N VAL A 24 52.11 -59.05 -33.41
CA VAL A 24 52.80 -60.34 -33.62
C VAL A 24 51.83 -61.46 -33.32
N ILE A 25 51.63 -62.33 -34.30
CA ILE A 25 50.78 -63.51 -34.19
C ILE A 25 51.69 -64.73 -34.28
N SER A 26 51.48 -65.68 -33.37
CA SER A 26 52.34 -66.85 -33.26
C SER A 26 51.53 -68.10 -32.97
N ALA A 27 51.81 -69.20 -33.66
CA ALA A 27 51.17 -70.47 -33.34
C ALA A 27 51.63 -70.95 -31.95
N THR A 28 50.68 -71.33 -31.10
CA THR A 28 50.97 -71.85 -29.74
C THR A 28 51.79 -73.15 -29.76
N LYS A 29 51.62 -73.96 -30.82
CA LYS A 29 52.32 -75.24 -31.04
C LYS A 29 52.60 -75.46 -32.52
N VAL A 30 53.67 -76.19 -32.84
CA VAL A 30 53.96 -76.64 -34.20
C VAL A 30 52.85 -77.59 -34.68
N ARG A 31 52.26 -77.33 -35.84
CA ARG A 31 51.16 -78.14 -36.40
C ARG A 31 51.29 -78.30 -37.92
N PRO A 32 50.72 -79.35 -38.54
CA PRO A 32 50.61 -79.43 -40.00
C PRO A 32 49.83 -78.24 -40.55
N ALA A 33 50.28 -77.68 -41.68
CA ALA A 33 49.51 -76.68 -42.43
C ALA A 33 48.23 -77.33 -43.00
N MET A 34 47.10 -76.61 -43.00
CA MET A 34 45.86 -77.17 -43.57
C MET A 34 45.89 -77.18 -45.10
N GLU A 35 46.58 -76.22 -45.71
CA GLU A 35 46.79 -76.14 -47.17
C GLU A 35 48.29 -76.17 -47.49
N GLY A 36 48.86 -77.38 -47.65
CA GLY A 36 50.21 -77.58 -48.14
C GLY A 36 51.00 -78.68 -47.40
N GLU A 37 52.04 -79.22 -48.06
CA GLU A 37 52.99 -80.14 -47.43
C GLU A 37 53.97 -79.35 -46.54
N GLY A 38 53.52 -78.90 -45.37
CA GLY A 38 54.32 -78.05 -44.48
C GLY A 38 53.93 -78.11 -43.00
N LEU A 39 54.81 -77.59 -42.14
CA LEU A 39 54.57 -77.39 -40.72
C LEU A 39 54.47 -75.88 -40.43
N VAL A 40 53.42 -75.48 -39.71
CA VAL A 40 53.25 -74.15 -39.13
C VAL A 40 54.22 -74.03 -37.94
N LEU A 41 55.25 -73.19 -38.09
CA LEU A 41 56.24 -72.93 -37.05
C LEU A 41 55.82 -71.76 -36.13
N ARG A 42 56.65 -71.47 -35.12
CA ARG A 42 56.33 -70.60 -33.98
C ARG A 42 56.18 -69.10 -34.28
N GLU A 43 56.49 -68.61 -35.48
CA GLU A 43 56.26 -67.20 -35.82
C GLU A 43 55.36 -67.13 -37.05
N LEU A 44 54.14 -66.63 -36.87
CA LEU A 44 53.10 -66.66 -37.91
C LEU A 44 52.49 -65.27 -38.07
N ALA A 45 53.25 -64.41 -38.75
CA ALA A 45 53.00 -63.01 -39.08
C ALA A 45 53.35 -61.99 -37.99
N ARG A 46 54.24 -61.07 -38.37
CA ARG A 46 54.54 -59.81 -37.67
C ARG A 46 54.09 -58.68 -38.59
N ILE A 47 53.18 -57.85 -38.10
CA ILE A 47 52.57 -56.77 -38.88
C ILE A 47 53.00 -55.46 -38.24
N GLU A 48 53.91 -54.75 -38.91
CA GLU A 48 54.34 -53.42 -38.49
C GLU A 48 53.18 -52.44 -38.63
N MET A 49 53.01 -51.57 -37.63
CA MET A 49 51.90 -50.61 -37.53
C MET A 49 52.31 -49.19 -37.91
N GLU A 50 53.56 -48.95 -38.29
CA GLU A 50 54.06 -47.64 -38.69
C GLU A 50 53.22 -47.08 -39.85
N ASP A 51 52.74 -45.84 -39.70
CA ASP A 51 51.88 -45.13 -40.67
C ASP A 51 50.53 -45.82 -40.97
N SER A 52 50.08 -46.73 -40.10
CA SER A 52 48.85 -47.50 -40.34
C SER A 52 47.57 -46.86 -39.79
N ASP A 53 47.65 -45.75 -39.04
CA ASP A 53 46.51 -45.16 -38.31
C ASP A 53 45.85 -46.20 -37.38
N GLY A 54 46.68 -47.03 -36.74
CA GLY A 54 46.25 -48.12 -35.84
C GLY A 54 45.55 -49.29 -36.53
N LYS A 55 45.43 -49.29 -37.86
CA LYS A 55 44.76 -50.35 -38.63
C LYS A 55 45.74 -51.47 -38.94
N PHE A 56 45.30 -52.71 -38.79
CA PHE A 56 46.06 -53.85 -39.28
C PHE A 56 45.19 -54.86 -39.99
N GLN A 57 45.84 -55.62 -40.87
CA GLN A 57 45.26 -56.78 -41.50
C GLN A 57 46.34 -57.85 -41.63
N THR A 58 46.03 -59.06 -41.17
CA THR A 58 46.95 -60.19 -41.27
C THR A 58 46.97 -60.74 -42.70
N PRO A 59 48.06 -61.41 -43.11
CA PRO A 59 47.96 -62.36 -44.22
C PRO A 59 46.97 -63.48 -43.89
N GLU A 60 46.68 -64.35 -44.85
CA GLU A 60 45.87 -65.54 -44.62
C GLU A 60 46.54 -66.46 -43.59
N LEU A 61 45.83 -66.74 -42.49
CA LEU A 61 46.29 -67.55 -41.38
C LEU A 61 45.61 -68.93 -41.38
N ASP A 62 46.37 -69.95 -41.03
CA ASP A 62 45.86 -71.30 -40.79
C ASP A 62 45.02 -71.36 -39.52
N PRO A 63 43.82 -71.99 -39.54
CA PRO A 63 42.95 -72.12 -38.37
C PRO A 63 43.61 -72.83 -37.18
N GLY A 64 43.16 -72.47 -35.97
CA GLY A 64 43.61 -73.06 -34.71
C GLY A 64 44.22 -72.05 -33.72
N PRO A 65 44.70 -72.51 -32.56
CA PRO A 65 45.13 -71.63 -31.47
C PRO A 65 46.41 -70.85 -31.82
N VAL A 66 46.39 -69.54 -31.58
CA VAL A 66 47.50 -68.61 -31.72
C VAL A 66 47.62 -67.72 -30.50
N VAL A 67 48.80 -67.15 -30.28
CA VAL A 67 49.04 -66.06 -29.33
C VAL A 67 49.20 -64.78 -30.15
N VAL A 68 48.36 -63.79 -29.86
CA VAL A 68 48.48 -62.43 -30.39
C VAL A 68 49.17 -61.59 -29.33
N ARG A 69 50.28 -60.95 -29.70
CA ARG A 69 51.10 -60.11 -28.83
C ARG A 69 51.28 -58.75 -29.48
N LEU A 70 51.13 -57.69 -28.70
CA LEU A 70 51.51 -56.34 -29.14
C LEU A 70 52.97 -56.08 -28.75
N GLU A 71 53.78 -55.73 -29.74
CA GLU A 71 55.15 -55.26 -29.57
C GLU A 71 55.24 -53.77 -29.86
N GLY A 72 56.17 -53.07 -29.21
CA GLY A 72 56.37 -51.61 -29.35
C GLY A 72 55.50 -50.73 -28.43
N GLY A 73 55.91 -49.47 -28.26
CA GLY A 73 55.24 -48.47 -27.41
C GLY A 73 55.42 -48.69 -25.90
N VAL A 74 54.65 -47.99 -25.07
CA VAL A 74 54.65 -48.14 -23.60
C VAL A 74 53.96 -49.43 -23.12
N SER A 75 53.24 -50.11 -24.02
CA SER A 75 52.44 -51.31 -23.73
C SER A 75 53.20 -52.60 -24.08
N HIS A 76 54.41 -52.76 -23.55
CA HIS A 76 55.15 -54.01 -23.74
C HIS A 76 54.54 -55.14 -22.89
N GLY A 77 54.09 -56.21 -23.55
CA GLY A 77 53.93 -57.52 -22.90
C GLY A 77 52.51 -58.05 -22.73
N GLN A 78 51.48 -57.41 -23.29
CA GLN A 78 50.16 -58.04 -23.34
C GLN A 78 50.09 -59.06 -24.46
N SER A 79 49.61 -60.25 -24.11
CA SER A 79 49.39 -61.35 -25.05
C SER A 79 48.05 -62.02 -24.77
N TRP A 80 47.32 -62.34 -25.83
CA TRP A 80 46.05 -63.06 -25.75
C TRP A 80 46.16 -64.38 -26.50
N GLU A 81 45.71 -65.46 -25.90
CA GLU A 81 45.53 -66.74 -26.59
C GLU A 81 44.16 -66.74 -27.25
N ILE A 82 44.11 -66.84 -28.57
CA ILE A 82 42.85 -66.89 -29.32
C ILE A 82 42.84 -68.07 -30.31
N GLY A 83 41.67 -68.66 -30.54
CA GLY A 83 41.43 -69.61 -31.61
C GLY A 83 41.06 -68.92 -32.92
N ILE A 84 41.85 -69.11 -33.97
CA ILE A 84 41.51 -68.64 -35.32
C ILE A 84 40.43 -69.55 -35.93
N PRO A 85 39.26 -69.01 -36.36
CA PRO A 85 38.20 -69.77 -37.02
C PRO A 85 38.64 -70.41 -38.35
N MET A 86 37.86 -71.37 -38.86
CA MET A 86 38.20 -72.14 -40.06
C MET A 86 38.34 -71.27 -41.33
N GLU A 87 37.47 -70.29 -41.52
CA GLU A 87 37.47 -69.41 -42.69
C GLU A 87 36.89 -68.01 -42.34
N GLY A 88 37.15 -67.03 -43.20
CA GLY A 88 36.48 -65.73 -43.17
C GLY A 88 37.38 -64.57 -42.72
N ARG A 89 36.76 -63.39 -42.60
CA ARG A 89 37.42 -62.16 -42.15
C ARG A 89 36.87 -61.77 -40.78
N TRP A 90 37.73 -61.73 -39.77
CA TRP A 90 37.33 -61.57 -38.37
C TRP A 90 37.98 -60.35 -37.75
N ASN A 91 37.23 -59.63 -36.90
CA ASN A 91 37.78 -58.55 -36.10
C ASN A 91 38.50 -59.15 -34.89
N LEU A 92 39.76 -58.74 -34.64
CA LEU A 92 40.54 -59.23 -33.50
C LEU A 92 39.87 -58.88 -32.16
N ALA A 93 39.23 -57.71 -32.04
CA ALA A 93 38.57 -57.30 -30.81
C ALA A 93 37.43 -58.24 -30.43
N ASP A 94 36.64 -58.68 -31.42
CA ASP A 94 35.53 -59.61 -31.20
C ASP A 94 36.07 -60.98 -30.76
N LEU A 95 37.12 -61.49 -31.41
CA LEU A 95 37.75 -62.76 -31.03
C LEU A 95 38.37 -62.74 -29.62
N ILE A 96 38.97 -61.62 -29.22
CA ILE A 96 39.47 -61.42 -27.86
C ILE A 96 38.30 -61.33 -26.88
N GLY A 97 37.24 -60.58 -27.21
CA GLY A 97 36.06 -60.42 -26.36
C GLY A 97 35.29 -61.72 -26.12
N GLU A 98 35.27 -62.64 -27.09
CA GLU A 98 34.64 -63.95 -26.95
C GLU A 98 35.44 -64.92 -26.07
N GLN A 99 36.77 -64.78 -26.01
CA GLN A 99 37.66 -65.79 -25.42
C GLN A 99 38.36 -65.33 -24.14
N VAL A 100 38.41 -64.03 -23.89
CA VAL A 100 38.97 -63.44 -22.68
C VAL A 100 37.83 -63.00 -21.78
N GLU A 101 37.68 -63.70 -20.65
CA GLU A 101 36.79 -63.27 -19.59
C GLU A 101 37.36 -62.02 -18.92
N TRP A 102 36.82 -60.87 -19.26
CA TRP A 102 37.16 -59.61 -18.61
C TRP A 102 36.55 -59.59 -17.21
N GLU A 103 37.35 -59.76 -16.15
CA GLU A 103 36.87 -59.61 -14.76
C GLU A 103 36.31 -58.19 -14.52
N PRO A 104 34.98 -57.99 -14.33
CA PRO A 104 34.39 -56.67 -14.37
C PRO A 104 34.14 -56.11 -12.96
N ILE A 105 35.12 -55.40 -12.38
CA ILE A 105 34.90 -54.57 -11.17
C ILE A 105 34.57 -53.11 -11.50
N VAL A 106 34.94 -52.61 -12.67
CA VAL A 106 34.83 -51.17 -12.99
C VAL A 106 33.49 -50.77 -13.60
N VAL A 107 32.86 -51.61 -14.43
CA VAL A 107 31.55 -51.31 -15.03
C VAL A 107 30.44 -51.36 -13.99
N SER A 108 30.45 -52.35 -13.10
CA SER A 108 29.49 -52.48 -12.01
C SER A 108 29.58 -51.32 -10.99
N ARG A 109 30.79 -50.80 -10.73
CA ARG A 109 30.98 -49.61 -9.88
C ARG A 109 30.51 -48.32 -10.55
N ALA A 110 30.70 -48.17 -11.86
CA ALA A 110 30.23 -46.99 -12.59
C ALA A 110 28.69 -46.96 -12.67
N GLU A 111 28.04 -48.10 -12.93
CA GLU A 111 26.58 -48.20 -12.92
C GLU A 111 25.99 -48.00 -11.51
N ALA A 112 26.66 -48.52 -10.47
CA ALA A 112 26.28 -48.28 -9.09
C ALA A 112 26.39 -46.77 -8.74
N ALA A 113 27.50 -46.12 -9.12
CA ALA A 113 27.69 -44.69 -8.90
C ALA A 113 26.65 -43.84 -9.64
N ALA A 114 26.31 -44.20 -10.88
CA ALA A 114 25.26 -43.51 -11.64
C ALA A 114 23.86 -43.67 -11.00
N ARG A 115 23.57 -44.85 -10.43
CA ARG A 115 22.33 -45.08 -9.69
C ARG A 115 22.29 -44.24 -8.40
N ASP A 116 23.37 -44.23 -7.63
CA ASP A 116 23.48 -43.42 -6.41
C ASP A 116 23.35 -41.93 -6.70
N SER A 117 23.90 -41.44 -7.82
CA SER A 117 23.74 -40.04 -8.23
C SER A 117 22.30 -39.66 -8.59
N ARG A 118 21.55 -40.54 -9.26
CA ARG A 118 20.12 -40.30 -9.52
C ARG A 118 19.32 -40.27 -8.23
N GLU A 119 19.58 -41.22 -7.34
CA GLU A 119 18.89 -41.29 -6.04
C GLU A 119 19.25 -40.12 -5.12
N GLN A 120 20.41 -39.48 -5.30
CA GLN A 120 20.72 -38.19 -4.65
C GLN A 120 20.01 -37.00 -5.31
N ALA A 121 19.87 -37.00 -6.63
CA ALA A 121 19.13 -35.96 -7.35
C ALA A 121 17.65 -35.95 -6.95
N ASP A 122 16.99 -37.12 -6.95
CA ASP A 122 15.59 -37.28 -6.56
C ASP A 122 15.36 -36.85 -5.10
N ARG A 123 16.32 -37.17 -4.22
CA ARG A 123 16.29 -36.71 -2.82
C ARG A 123 16.42 -35.20 -2.72
N SER A 124 17.29 -34.57 -3.52
CA SER A 124 17.49 -33.13 -3.51
C SER A 124 16.26 -32.39 -4.04
N GLU A 125 15.62 -32.91 -5.09
CA GLU A 125 14.35 -32.40 -5.63
C GLU A 125 13.23 -32.49 -4.57
N SER A 126 13.06 -33.64 -3.94
CA SER A 126 12.09 -33.83 -2.85
C SER A 126 12.35 -32.93 -1.63
N GLU A 127 13.58 -32.47 -1.44
CA GLU A 127 13.97 -31.57 -0.35
C GLU A 127 13.76 -30.10 -0.72
N ALA A 128 13.93 -29.76 -2.00
CA ALA A 128 13.56 -28.47 -2.57
C ALA A 128 12.03 -28.25 -2.48
N ASP A 129 11.24 -29.23 -2.90
CA ASP A 129 9.76 -29.18 -2.81
C ASP A 129 9.27 -28.99 -1.37
N ARG A 130 9.89 -29.72 -0.42
CA ARG A 130 9.60 -29.56 1.01
C ARG A 130 9.97 -28.18 1.52
N SER A 131 11.04 -27.58 1.00
CA SER A 131 11.49 -26.24 1.36
C SER A 131 10.56 -25.16 0.80
N GLU A 132 10.08 -25.31 -0.44
CA GLU A 132 9.09 -24.43 -1.06
C GLU A 132 7.76 -24.46 -0.28
N TRP A 133 7.27 -25.65 0.06
CA TRP A 133 6.06 -25.79 0.88
C TRP A 133 6.21 -25.18 2.28
N ALA A 134 7.40 -25.27 2.88
CA ALA A 134 7.70 -24.64 4.15
C ALA A 134 7.70 -23.11 4.04
N ALA A 135 8.26 -22.55 2.95
CA ALA A 135 8.24 -21.11 2.68
C ALA A 135 6.81 -20.57 2.50
N ASP A 136 5.94 -21.29 1.78
CA ASP A 136 4.53 -20.93 1.62
C ASP A 136 3.76 -20.95 2.95
N ARG A 137 4.06 -21.91 3.83
CA ARG A 137 3.50 -21.95 5.19
C ARG A 137 3.96 -20.78 6.04
N VAL A 138 5.22 -20.34 5.90
CA VAL A 138 5.72 -19.16 6.61
C VAL A 138 5.04 -17.90 6.08
N GLY A 139 4.95 -17.73 4.75
CA GLY A 139 4.26 -16.57 4.16
C GLY A 139 2.78 -16.50 4.51
N SER A 140 2.09 -17.63 4.67
CA SER A 140 0.72 -17.64 5.18
C SER A 140 0.63 -17.33 6.68
N ALA A 141 1.59 -17.76 7.51
CA ALA A 141 1.66 -17.39 8.92
C ALA A 141 1.92 -15.88 9.12
N GLU A 142 2.81 -15.28 8.33
CA GLU A 142 3.06 -13.84 8.35
C GLU A 142 1.80 -13.04 8.00
N ARG A 143 1.03 -13.47 6.98
CA ARG A 143 -0.26 -12.85 6.65
C ARG A 143 -1.28 -12.94 7.79
N VAL A 144 -1.31 -14.05 8.52
CA VAL A 144 -2.19 -14.21 9.70
C VAL A 144 -1.76 -13.27 10.82
N LEU A 145 -0.46 -13.19 11.12
CA LEU A 145 0.06 -12.26 12.13
C LEU A 145 -0.19 -10.80 11.77
N GLN A 146 -0.07 -10.44 10.48
CA GLN A 146 -0.37 -9.10 10.01
C GLN A 146 -1.87 -8.79 10.11
N ALA A 147 -2.74 -9.75 9.78
CA ALA A 147 -4.18 -9.61 9.96
C ALA A 147 -4.58 -9.46 11.43
N GLU A 148 -3.96 -10.23 12.34
CA GLU A 148 -4.16 -10.12 13.78
C GLU A 148 -3.70 -8.75 14.31
N ALA A 149 -2.53 -8.27 13.88
CA ALA A 149 -2.05 -6.94 14.22
C ALA A 149 -3.00 -5.83 13.75
N THR A 150 -3.54 -5.92 12.52
CA THR A 150 -4.55 -4.96 12.04
C THR A 150 -5.86 -5.05 12.82
N SER A 151 -6.27 -6.24 13.26
CA SER A 151 -7.47 -6.42 14.08
C SER A 151 -7.30 -5.79 15.46
N VAL A 152 -6.14 -5.97 16.10
CA VAL A 152 -5.83 -5.36 17.40
C VAL A 152 -5.77 -3.85 17.30
N GLN A 153 -5.18 -3.30 16.23
CA GLN A 153 -5.16 -1.86 15.98
C GLN A 153 -6.59 -1.31 15.79
N ALA A 154 -7.43 -1.99 15.01
CA ALA A 154 -8.82 -1.58 14.80
C ALA A 154 -9.64 -1.60 16.11
N GLU A 155 -9.40 -2.57 16.99
CA GLU A 155 -10.03 -2.63 18.31
C GLU A 155 -9.58 -1.47 19.22
N ALA A 156 -8.28 -1.13 19.18
CA ALA A 156 -7.75 0.01 19.92
C ALA A 156 -8.34 1.34 19.44
N ASP A 157 -8.44 1.54 18.13
CA ASP A 157 -9.03 2.74 17.53
C ASP A 157 -10.53 2.85 17.87
N ALA A 158 -11.26 1.73 17.85
CA ALA A 158 -12.66 1.69 18.25
C ALA A 158 -12.87 2.04 19.74
N LEU A 159 -11.98 1.60 20.63
CA LEU A 159 -12.01 1.96 22.04
C LEU A 159 -11.70 3.46 22.24
N ALA A 160 -10.74 4.00 21.51
CA ALA A 160 -10.40 5.42 21.55
C ALA A 160 -11.58 6.29 21.13
N HIS A 161 -12.24 5.96 20.00
CA HIS A 161 -13.44 6.67 19.55
C HIS A 161 -14.59 6.58 20.56
N ARG A 162 -14.82 5.40 21.16
CA ARG A 162 -15.86 5.25 22.18
C ARG A 162 -15.60 6.15 23.39
N ASP A 163 -14.35 6.26 23.83
CA ASP A 163 -14.00 7.07 24.99
C ASP A 163 -14.07 8.58 24.65
N GLU A 164 -13.72 8.98 23.42
CA GLU A 164 -13.92 10.35 22.92
C GLU A 164 -15.40 10.73 22.85
N SER A 165 -16.26 9.85 22.31
CA SER A 165 -17.71 10.06 22.29
C SER A 165 -18.31 10.20 23.69
N LYS A 166 -17.79 9.48 24.69
CA LYS A 166 -18.21 9.67 26.09
C LYS A 166 -17.84 11.05 26.62
N VAL A 167 -16.62 11.51 26.35
CA VAL A 167 -16.18 12.85 26.76
C VAL A 167 -17.03 13.94 26.11
N GLN A 168 -17.41 13.77 24.84
CA GLN A 168 -18.32 14.68 24.15
C GLN A 168 -19.72 14.66 24.79
N ALA A 169 -20.26 13.48 25.10
CA ALA A 169 -21.56 13.35 25.77
C ALA A 169 -21.58 14.04 27.15
N ASP A 170 -20.54 13.83 27.98
CA ASP A 170 -20.41 14.47 29.29
C ASP A 170 -20.30 16.00 29.17
N ARG A 171 -19.66 16.49 28.11
CA ARG A 171 -19.56 17.92 27.80
C ARG A 171 -20.93 18.49 27.43
N SER A 172 -21.69 17.81 26.58
CA SER A 172 -23.04 18.21 26.20
C SER A 172 -23.99 18.21 27.40
N GLU A 173 -23.90 17.23 28.30
CA GLU A 173 -24.67 17.21 29.56
C GLU A 173 -24.32 18.43 30.43
N SER A 174 -23.04 18.75 30.59
CA SER A 174 -22.59 19.92 31.34
C SER A 174 -23.05 21.25 30.73
N GLU A 175 -23.13 21.35 29.40
CA GLU A 175 -23.64 22.51 28.69
C GLU A 175 -25.16 22.65 28.80
N ALA A 176 -25.89 21.52 28.80
CA ALA A 176 -27.32 21.49 29.08
C ALA A 176 -27.62 21.96 30.51
N ASP A 177 -26.89 21.46 31.51
CA ASP A 177 -27.03 21.89 32.91
C ASP A 177 -26.75 23.39 33.08
N ARG A 178 -25.70 23.90 32.43
CA ARG A 178 -25.39 25.34 32.43
C ARG A 178 -26.53 26.14 31.80
N SER A 179 -27.10 25.66 30.70
CA SER A 179 -28.22 26.32 30.01
C SER A 179 -29.48 26.36 30.87
N GLN A 180 -29.79 25.26 31.56
CA GLN A 180 -30.89 25.21 32.53
C GLN A 180 -30.67 26.19 33.68
N GLY A 181 -29.46 26.25 34.25
CA GLY A 181 -29.13 27.21 35.30
C GLY A 181 -29.28 28.68 34.88
N LEU A 182 -28.95 29.00 33.62
CA LEU A 182 -29.18 30.33 33.05
C LEU A 182 -30.67 30.63 32.86
N ALA A 183 -31.47 29.65 32.44
CA ALA A 183 -32.91 29.78 32.31
C ALA A 183 -33.58 30.04 33.68
N ASP A 184 -33.18 29.29 34.72
CA ASP A 184 -33.68 29.48 36.09
C ASP A 184 -33.31 30.88 36.63
N ALA A 185 -32.07 31.34 36.41
CA ALA A 185 -31.64 32.68 36.81
C ALA A 185 -32.43 33.80 36.09
N SER A 186 -32.76 33.59 34.81
CA SER A 186 -33.61 34.50 34.03
C SER A 186 -35.03 34.55 34.58
N ALA A 187 -35.61 33.39 34.93
CA ALA A 187 -36.94 33.31 35.53
C ALA A 187 -37.02 34.03 36.89
N VAL A 188 -35.99 33.91 37.74
CA VAL A 188 -35.89 34.67 39.00
C VAL A 188 -35.85 36.17 38.74
N SER A 189 -35.02 36.63 37.79
CA SER A 189 -34.90 38.04 37.42
C SER A 189 -36.22 38.63 36.89
N ALA A 190 -36.99 37.84 36.14
CA ALA A 190 -38.33 38.22 35.69
C ALA A 190 -39.33 38.32 36.86
N GLY A 191 -39.23 37.42 37.85
CA GLY A 191 -40.02 37.49 39.08
C GLY A 191 -39.74 38.75 39.90
N GLU A 192 -38.46 39.07 40.11
CA GLU A 192 -38.04 40.29 40.83
C GLU A 192 -38.49 41.57 40.11
N SER A 193 -38.44 41.57 38.77
CA SER A 193 -38.93 42.68 37.95
C SER A 193 -40.46 42.84 38.08
N SER A 194 -41.20 41.73 38.09
CA SER A 194 -42.66 41.75 38.29
C SER A 194 -43.04 42.27 39.67
N GLN A 195 -42.30 41.90 40.71
CA GLN A 195 -42.51 42.43 42.06
C GLN A 195 -42.19 43.93 42.13
N SER A 196 -41.10 44.37 41.51
CA SER A 196 -40.75 45.80 41.42
C SER A 196 -41.85 46.62 40.72
N ALA A 197 -42.47 46.07 39.68
CA ALA A 197 -43.60 46.70 39.00
C ALA A 197 -44.85 46.80 39.91
N ALA A 198 -45.13 45.77 40.71
CA ALA A 198 -46.22 45.79 41.67
C ALA A 198 -46.00 46.82 42.79
N ASP A 199 -44.77 46.94 43.30
CA ASP A 199 -44.40 47.95 44.31
C ASP A 199 -44.52 49.38 43.74
N ALA A 200 -44.20 49.57 42.46
CA ALA A 200 -44.40 50.85 41.76
C ALA A 200 -45.88 51.22 41.62
N ASP A 201 -46.74 50.26 41.24
CA ASP A 201 -48.21 50.46 41.16
C ASP A 201 -48.81 50.79 42.55
N ALA A 202 -48.37 50.09 43.60
CA ALA A 202 -48.78 50.39 44.97
C ALA A 202 -48.36 51.80 45.39
N SER A 203 -47.13 52.21 45.07
CA SER A 203 -46.63 53.56 45.34
C SER A 203 -47.41 54.64 44.58
N ALA A 204 -47.79 54.37 43.32
CA ALA A 204 -48.61 55.27 42.52
C ALA A 204 -50.01 55.46 43.13
N LYS A 205 -50.64 54.40 43.64
CA LYS A 205 -51.94 54.47 44.34
C LYS A 205 -51.87 55.33 45.61
N VAL A 206 -50.82 55.13 46.42
CA VAL A 206 -50.59 55.95 47.63
C VAL A 206 -50.38 57.42 47.26
N ALA A 207 -49.63 57.70 46.18
CA ALA A 207 -49.45 59.07 45.69
C ALA A 207 -50.79 59.69 45.23
N ASP A 208 -51.67 58.92 44.59
CA ASP A 208 -53.01 59.38 44.19
C ASP A 208 -53.93 59.66 45.38
N GLU A 209 -53.87 58.84 46.43
CA GLU A 209 -54.57 59.09 47.70
C GLU A 209 -54.09 60.41 48.33
N HIS A 210 -52.78 60.61 48.44
CA HIS A 210 -52.20 61.87 48.93
C HIS A 210 -52.60 63.07 48.07
N ARG A 211 -52.68 62.91 46.75
CA ARG A 211 -53.15 63.98 45.85
C ARG A 211 -54.59 64.37 46.15
N VAL A 212 -55.48 63.39 46.39
CA VAL A 212 -56.89 63.64 46.75
C VAL A 212 -56.98 64.36 48.10
N ASP A 213 -56.20 63.92 49.10
CA ASP A 213 -56.14 64.57 50.41
C ASP A 213 -55.62 66.02 50.32
N ALA A 214 -54.57 66.26 49.54
CA ALA A 214 -54.04 67.60 49.29
C ALA A 214 -55.05 68.49 48.56
N GLN A 215 -55.81 67.95 47.59
CA GLN A 215 -56.91 68.66 46.94
C GLN A 215 -58.03 69.01 47.92
N ALA A 216 -58.41 68.08 48.80
CA ALA A 216 -59.42 68.31 49.84
C ALA A 216 -58.97 69.38 50.85
N ALA A 217 -57.70 69.32 51.28
CA ALA A 217 -57.08 70.33 52.14
C ALA A 217 -57.04 71.70 51.46
N ALA A 218 -56.64 71.77 50.19
CA ALA A 218 -56.60 73.00 49.40
C ALA A 218 -57.98 73.67 49.25
N VAL A 219 -59.05 72.88 49.11
CA VAL A 219 -60.44 73.38 49.09
C VAL A 219 -60.86 73.91 50.46
N ALA A 220 -60.38 73.30 51.55
CA ALA A 220 -60.64 73.77 52.92
C ALA A 220 -59.89 75.07 53.27
N THR A 221 -58.70 75.30 52.70
CA THR A 221 -57.87 76.49 52.94
C THR A 221 -58.00 77.53 51.83
N GLY A 222 -59.19 78.13 51.70
CA GLY A 222 -59.46 79.24 50.78
C GLY A 222 -58.65 80.54 51.00
N GLU A 223 -57.65 80.57 51.88
CA GLU A 223 -56.85 81.78 52.15
C GLU A 223 -55.32 81.62 52.15
N ASP A 224 -54.70 80.46 51.85
CA ASP A 224 -53.23 80.38 51.83
C ASP A 224 -52.65 79.66 50.60
N ARG A 225 -52.27 80.46 49.59
CA ARG A 225 -51.97 80.03 48.20
C ARG A 225 -50.55 79.46 47.98
N VAL A 226 -49.67 79.49 48.98
CA VAL A 226 -48.26 79.06 48.81
C VAL A 226 -48.08 77.58 49.10
N ALA A 227 -48.67 77.05 50.18
CA ALA A 227 -48.56 75.63 50.55
C ALA A 227 -49.15 74.70 49.46
N VAL A 228 -50.30 75.07 48.89
CA VAL A 228 -50.96 74.31 47.81
C VAL A 228 -50.08 74.20 46.56
N ARG A 229 -49.22 75.19 46.28
CA ARG A 229 -48.32 75.16 45.12
C ARG A 229 -47.16 74.19 45.32
N GLU A 230 -46.61 74.12 46.53
CA GLU A 230 -45.52 73.19 46.86
C GLU A 230 -45.99 71.74 46.83
N ASP A 231 -47.16 71.43 47.39
CA ASP A 231 -47.76 70.09 47.33
C ASP A 231 -48.07 69.66 45.89
N ARG A 232 -48.56 70.58 45.04
CA ARG A 232 -48.81 70.27 43.63
C ARG A 232 -47.53 69.96 42.86
N LEU A 233 -46.43 70.64 43.18
CA LEU A 233 -45.11 70.37 42.59
C LEU A 233 -44.51 69.07 43.12
N ALA A 234 -44.70 68.74 44.40
CA ALA A 234 -44.30 67.46 44.96
C ALA A 234 -45.07 66.29 44.30
N THR A 235 -46.39 66.42 44.16
CA THR A 235 -47.22 65.44 43.46
C THR A 235 -46.80 65.28 41.99
N GLY A 236 -46.52 66.38 41.29
CA GLY A 236 -46.04 66.33 39.90
C GLY A 236 -44.71 65.60 39.75
N ARG A 237 -43.78 65.77 40.70
CA ARG A 237 -42.52 65.02 40.73
C ARG A 237 -42.75 63.53 40.96
N ALA A 238 -43.61 63.17 41.92
CA ALA A 238 -43.96 61.77 42.17
C ALA A 238 -44.61 61.08 40.96
N CYS A 239 -45.51 61.77 40.24
CA CYS A 239 -46.08 61.23 38.99
C CYS A 239 -45.01 61.01 37.91
N ASN A 240 -44.08 61.95 37.73
CA ASN A 240 -43.01 61.80 36.74
C ASN A 240 -42.07 60.64 37.12
N GLU A 241 -41.69 60.52 38.39
CA GLU A 241 -40.86 59.41 38.89
C GLU A 241 -41.56 58.04 38.69
N ALA A 242 -42.88 57.98 38.92
CA ALA A 242 -43.68 56.78 38.66
C ALA A 242 -43.75 56.44 37.17
N GLN A 243 -43.91 57.44 36.30
CA GLN A 243 -43.92 57.26 34.84
C GLN A 243 -42.55 56.80 34.30
N ASP A 244 -41.46 57.35 34.83
CA ASP A 244 -40.10 56.92 34.51
C ASP A 244 -39.81 55.50 35.01
N ALA A 245 -40.36 55.12 36.18
CA ALA A 245 -40.27 53.74 36.69
C ALA A 245 -41.04 52.75 35.81
N ALA A 246 -42.27 53.09 35.40
CA ALA A 246 -43.07 52.28 34.49
C ALA A 246 -42.37 52.09 33.14
N THR A 247 -41.80 53.16 32.57
CA THR A 247 -41.07 53.12 31.29
C THR A 247 -39.83 52.23 31.39
N ARG A 248 -39.08 52.30 32.50
CA ARG A 248 -37.95 51.39 32.76
C ARG A 248 -38.38 49.93 32.92
N SER A 249 -39.54 49.68 33.52
CA SER A 249 -40.09 48.32 33.65
C SER A 249 -40.46 47.72 32.30
N ASP A 250 -41.08 48.52 31.41
CA ASP A 250 -41.46 48.10 30.07
C ASP A 250 -40.23 47.78 29.20
N GLY A 251 -39.17 48.61 29.32
CA GLY A 251 -37.88 48.33 28.71
C GLY A 251 -37.26 47.01 29.19
N ARG A 252 -37.31 46.73 30.50
CA ARG A 252 -36.81 45.46 31.06
C ARG A 252 -37.61 44.25 30.59
N ALA A 253 -38.92 44.37 30.42
CA ALA A 253 -39.76 43.31 29.87
C ALA A 253 -39.37 42.99 28.41
N THR A 254 -39.15 44.03 27.61
CA THR A 254 -38.69 43.89 26.22
C THR A 254 -37.30 43.25 26.13
N ASP A 255 -36.38 43.64 27.01
CA ASP A 255 -35.04 43.03 27.11
C ASP A 255 -35.13 41.54 27.48
N ALA A 256 -36.05 41.17 28.38
CA ALA A 256 -36.28 39.78 28.78
C ALA A 256 -36.88 38.93 27.64
N GLU A 257 -37.84 39.47 26.88
CA GLU A 257 -38.39 38.81 25.69
C GLU A 257 -37.32 38.60 24.60
N THR A 258 -36.45 39.60 24.41
CA THR A 258 -35.33 39.53 23.47
C THR A 258 -34.32 38.46 23.92
N ALA A 259 -33.97 38.41 25.21
CA ALA A 259 -33.07 37.41 25.77
C ALA A 259 -33.65 35.98 25.65
N ALA A 260 -34.95 35.81 25.90
CA ALA A 260 -35.63 34.53 25.72
C ALA A 260 -35.64 34.06 24.26
N THR A 261 -35.84 34.99 23.31
CA THR A 261 -35.78 34.70 21.87
C THR A 261 -34.39 34.24 21.46
N ILE A 262 -33.35 34.99 21.87
CA ILE A 262 -31.95 34.65 21.60
C ILE A 262 -31.59 33.27 22.20
N ALA A 263 -32.04 32.98 23.43
CA ALA A 263 -31.83 31.67 24.05
C ALA A 263 -32.47 30.53 23.24
N GLY A 264 -33.69 30.72 22.73
CA GLY A 264 -34.36 29.76 21.85
C GLY A 264 -33.64 29.55 20.51
N GLU A 265 -33.09 30.62 19.92
CA GLU A 265 -32.26 30.53 18.71
C GLU A 265 -30.95 29.76 18.97
N HIS A 266 -30.31 29.97 20.12
CA HIS A 266 -29.12 29.22 20.52
C HIS A 266 -29.41 27.73 20.77
N GLU A 267 -30.53 27.39 21.42
CA GLU A 267 -30.96 25.99 21.61
C GLU A 267 -31.22 25.30 20.26
N ALA A 268 -31.92 25.97 19.34
CA ALA A 268 -32.17 25.46 17.99
C ALA A 268 -30.87 25.26 17.21
N GLY A 269 -29.93 26.22 17.28
CA GLY A 269 -28.62 26.12 16.64
C GLY A 269 -27.77 25.00 17.21
N ALA A 270 -27.77 24.81 18.54
CA ALA A 270 -27.06 23.70 19.19
C ALA A 270 -27.64 22.35 18.78
N LYS A 271 -28.97 22.23 18.72
CA LYS A 271 -29.64 21.02 18.24
C LYS A 271 -29.28 20.70 16.79
N GLN A 272 -29.27 21.70 15.92
CA GLN A 272 -28.87 21.53 14.53
C GLN A 272 -27.41 21.07 14.40
N ALA A 273 -26.49 21.66 15.17
CA ALA A 273 -25.08 21.25 15.17
C ALA A 273 -24.89 19.78 15.60
N VAL A 274 -25.63 19.32 16.62
CA VAL A 274 -25.62 17.91 17.03
C VAL A 274 -26.20 17.00 15.95
N ASP A 275 -27.31 17.39 15.32
CA ASP A 275 -27.93 16.62 14.24
C ASP A 275 -26.98 16.52 13.02
N ASP A 276 -26.24 17.59 12.69
CA ASP A 276 -25.22 17.62 11.63
C ASP A 276 -24.01 16.72 11.95
N GLU A 277 -23.48 16.75 13.18
CA GLU A 277 -22.38 15.86 13.62
C GLU A 277 -22.80 14.38 13.60
N VAL A 278 -24.02 14.07 14.05
CA VAL A 278 -24.56 12.70 14.01
C VAL A 278 -24.72 12.22 12.57
N ALA A 279 -25.15 13.09 11.65
CA ALA A 279 -25.24 12.76 10.24
C ALA A 279 -23.86 12.48 9.61
N GLU A 280 -22.86 13.30 9.93
CA GLU A 280 -21.47 13.12 9.48
C GLU A 280 -20.88 11.79 10.02
N ALA A 281 -21.00 11.55 11.32
CA ALA A 281 -20.52 10.31 11.95
C ALA A 281 -21.19 9.06 11.37
N THR A 282 -22.48 9.14 11.07
CA THR A 282 -23.23 8.07 10.39
C THR A 282 -22.69 7.83 8.97
N GLY A 283 -22.38 8.90 8.24
CA GLY A 283 -21.77 8.83 6.91
C GLY A 283 -20.39 8.18 6.91
N ILE A 284 -19.52 8.56 7.85
CA ILE A 284 -18.18 7.97 8.02
C ILE A 284 -18.30 6.47 8.33
N THR A 285 -19.19 6.10 9.26
CA THR A 285 -19.42 4.70 9.64
C THR A 285 -19.90 3.86 8.46
N ALA A 286 -20.83 4.38 7.65
CA ALA A 286 -21.30 3.72 6.44
C ALA A 286 -20.16 3.56 5.41
N GLY A 287 -19.33 4.59 5.22
CA GLY A 287 -18.16 4.53 4.33
C GLY A 287 -17.14 3.46 4.75
N HIS A 288 -16.85 3.35 6.06
CA HIS A 288 -15.97 2.30 6.58
C HIS A 288 -16.55 0.91 6.39
N ALA A 289 -17.86 0.72 6.58
CA ALA A 289 -18.53 -0.55 6.33
C ALA A 289 -18.41 -0.97 4.85
N THR A 290 -18.66 -0.07 3.91
CA THR A 290 -18.48 -0.33 2.47
C THR A 290 -17.03 -0.66 2.12
N ALA A 291 -16.07 0.09 2.65
CA ALA A 291 -14.65 -0.19 2.41
C ALA A 291 -14.22 -1.57 2.95
N ALA A 292 -14.78 -2.00 4.08
CA ALA A 292 -14.55 -3.33 4.64
C ALA A 292 -15.17 -4.44 3.77
N GLU A 293 -16.39 -4.25 3.26
CA GLU A 293 -17.03 -5.16 2.31
C GLU A 293 -16.22 -5.29 1.02
N ASP A 294 -15.73 -4.18 0.45
CA ASP A 294 -14.89 -4.18 -0.75
C ASP A 294 -13.54 -4.90 -0.52
N SER A 295 -12.94 -4.72 0.65
CA SER A 295 -11.69 -5.41 1.04
C SER A 295 -11.90 -6.92 1.20
N ALA A 296 -13.01 -7.32 1.81
CA ALA A 296 -13.41 -8.72 1.93
C ALA A 296 -13.70 -9.33 0.56
N GLY A 297 -14.36 -8.60 -0.34
CA GLY A 297 -14.63 -9.00 -1.72
C GLY A 297 -13.34 -9.24 -2.51
N ARG A 298 -12.39 -8.31 -2.45
CA ARG A 298 -11.07 -8.47 -3.09
C ARG A 298 -10.30 -9.68 -2.55
N SER A 299 -10.31 -9.87 -1.23
CA SER A 299 -9.67 -11.03 -0.59
C SER A 299 -10.29 -12.36 -1.03
N ALA A 300 -11.62 -12.41 -1.17
CA ALA A 300 -12.33 -13.58 -1.66
C ALA A 300 -11.99 -13.89 -3.13
N THR A 301 -11.85 -12.86 -3.98
CA THR A 301 -11.42 -13.02 -5.38
C THR A 301 -10.01 -13.59 -5.47
N SER A 302 -9.04 -13.01 -4.76
CA SER A 302 -7.66 -13.51 -4.76
C SER A 302 -7.56 -14.95 -4.23
N ALA A 303 -8.40 -15.34 -3.27
CA ALA A 303 -8.45 -16.71 -2.78
C ALA A 303 -8.99 -17.70 -3.83
N ARG A 304 -9.95 -17.27 -4.68
CA ARG A 304 -10.47 -18.09 -5.80
C ARG A 304 -9.43 -18.23 -6.91
N GLU A 305 -8.75 -17.15 -7.26
CA GLU A 305 -7.65 -17.17 -8.25
C GLU A 305 -6.51 -18.09 -7.78
N GLY A 306 -6.10 -17.97 -6.52
CA GLY A 306 -5.11 -18.87 -5.91
C GLY A 306 -5.55 -20.32 -5.81
N LYS A 307 -6.86 -20.61 -5.84
CA LYS A 307 -7.37 -21.98 -6.01
C LYS A 307 -7.24 -22.44 -7.46
N GLY A 308 -7.59 -21.58 -8.43
CA GLY A 308 -7.44 -21.86 -9.85
C GLY A 308 -6.01 -22.25 -10.22
N TYR A 309 -5.01 -21.47 -9.81
CA TYR A 309 -3.60 -21.79 -10.06
C TYR A 309 -3.16 -23.13 -9.45
N ARG A 310 -3.69 -23.50 -8.27
CA ARG A 310 -3.39 -24.80 -7.65
C ARG A 310 -4.04 -25.96 -8.39
N ASP A 311 -5.26 -25.77 -8.89
CA ASP A 311 -5.97 -26.78 -9.68
C ASP A 311 -5.25 -26.97 -11.04
N GLU A 312 -4.83 -25.89 -11.70
CA GLU A 312 -4.02 -25.91 -12.94
C GLU A 312 -2.65 -26.58 -12.73
N ALA A 313 -1.93 -26.23 -11.66
CA ALA A 313 -0.64 -26.85 -11.33
C ALA A 313 -0.78 -28.35 -11.08
N ARG A 314 -1.87 -28.77 -10.40
CA ARG A 314 -2.18 -30.18 -10.18
C ARG A 314 -2.48 -30.91 -11.48
N GLU A 315 -3.24 -30.31 -12.39
CA GLU A 315 -3.54 -30.89 -13.71
C GLU A 315 -2.27 -31.01 -14.56
N ALA A 316 -1.42 -29.99 -14.57
CA ALA A 316 -0.12 -30.02 -15.26
C ALA A 316 0.79 -31.13 -14.70
N ALA A 317 0.86 -31.29 -13.37
CA ALA A 317 1.61 -32.36 -12.73
C ALA A 317 1.05 -33.75 -13.07
N GLN A 318 -0.28 -33.89 -13.14
CA GLN A 318 -0.93 -35.14 -13.57
C GLN A 318 -0.62 -35.46 -15.04
N GLN A 319 -0.71 -34.48 -15.94
CA GLN A 319 -0.34 -34.65 -17.35
C GLN A 319 1.13 -35.04 -17.51
N ALA A 320 2.03 -34.42 -16.76
CA ALA A 320 3.46 -34.77 -16.76
C ALA A 320 3.68 -36.21 -16.27
N GLY A 321 2.98 -36.63 -15.22
CA GLY A 321 3.02 -38.01 -14.72
C GLY A 321 2.46 -39.02 -15.72
N ASP A 322 1.37 -38.71 -16.39
CA ASP A 322 0.76 -39.55 -17.42
C ASP A 322 1.67 -39.67 -18.65
N ILE A 323 2.39 -38.61 -19.03
CA ILE A 323 3.41 -38.66 -20.10
C ILE A 323 4.61 -39.52 -19.68
N ALA A 324 5.03 -39.44 -18.41
CA ALA A 324 6.17 -40.19 -17.90
C ALA A 324 5.87 -41.69 -17.72
N THR A 325 4.62 -42.05 -17.43
CA THR A 325 4.21 -43.44 -17.13
C THR A 325 3.42 -44.12 -18.25
N GLY A 326 2.85 -43.35 -19.18
CA GLY A 326 2.08 -43.87 -20.30
C GLY A 326 2.97 -44.46 -21.40
N ASP A 327 2.53 -45.61 -21.93
CA ASP A 327 3.04 -46.20 -23.17
C ASP A 327 2.79 -45.23 -24.33
N LEU A 328 3.67 -44.23 -24.50
CA LEU A 328 3.64 -43.35 -25.65
C LEU A 328 3.72 -44.23 -26.91
N PRO A 329 2.73 -44.14 -27.83
CA PRO A 329 2.71 -44.96 -29.02
C PRO A 329 4.00 -44.75 -29.81
N ALA A 330 4.51 -45.82 -30.43
CA ALA A 330 5.71 -45.75 -31.27
C ALA A 330 5.52 -44.68 -32.35
N ALA A 331 6.58 -43.91 -32.62
CA ALA A 331 6.54 -42.86 -33.64
C ALA A 331 6.03 -43.41 -34.98
N SER A 332 5.07 -42.70 -35.59
CA SER A 332 4.53 -43.02 -36.92
C SER A 332 4.71 -41.85 -37.86
N ASN A 333 4.50 -42.07 -39.16
CA ASN A 333 4.63 -41.02 -40.17
C ASN A 333 3.61 -39.87 -40.01
N ALA A 334 2.59 -40.05 -39.17
CA ALA A 334 1.55 -39.05 -38.91
C ALA A 334 1.56 -38.48 -37.48
N ALA A 335 2.28 -39.10 -36.53
CA ALA A 335 2.29 -38.68 -35.13
C ALA A 335 3.66 -38.95 -34.48
N ARG A 336 4.17 -37.94 -33.77
CA ARG A 336 5.41 -38.02 -32.99
C ARG A 336 5.14 -38.90 -31.76
N GLY A 337 5.96 -39.93 -31.57
CA GLY A 337 5.86 -40.91 -30.48
C GLY A 337 7.26 -41.28 -29.96
N LEU A 338 7.38 -42.26 -29.05
CA LEU A 338 8.69 -42.76 -28.61
C LEU A 338 9.47 -43.25 -29.83
N ILE A 339 10.55 -42.54 -30.18
CA ILE A 339 11.48 -42.97 -31.21
C ILE A 339 12.36 -44.03 -30.55
N ARG A 340 11.94 -45.29 -30.68
CA ARG A 340 12.83 -46.41 -30.43
C ARG A 340 13.91 -46.33 -31.51
N MET A 341 15.07 -45.77 -31.17
CA MET A 341 16.26 -45.73 -32.05
C MET A 341 16.86 -47.14 -32.14
N ALA A 342 16.10 -48.07 -32.71
CA ALA A 342 16.57 -49.36 -33.18
C ALA A 342 16.87 -49.19 -34.67
N GLY A 343 17.96 -48.52 -34.96
CA GLY A 343 18.43 -48.24 -36.31
C GLY A 343 19.85 -47.68 -36.22
N ASP A 344 20.70 -48.15 -37.12
CA ASP A 344 22.14 -47.87 -37.19
C ASP A 344 22.40 -46.37 -37.40
N LEU A 345 22.33 -45.59 -36.33
CA LEU A 345 22.76 -44.19 -36.30
C LEU A 345 24.27 -44.18 -36.13
N ALA A 346 24.98 -44.21 -37.25
CA ALA A 346 26.41 -44.00 -37.26
C ALA A 346 26.70 -42.52 -36.98
N GLY A 347 27.16 -42.16 -35.78
CA GLY A 347 27.53 -40.79 -35.44
C GLY A 347 27.66 -40.58 -33.93
N SER A 348 28.29 -39.48 -33.54
CA SER A 348 28.40 -39.09 -32.12
C SER A 348 27.31 -38.08 -31.76
N GLY A 349 27.12 -37.79 -30.47
CA GLY A 349 26.18 -36.74 -30.03
C GLY A 349 26.44 -35.37 -30.65
N ASP A 350 27.67 -35.13 -31.12
CA ASP A 350 28.09 -33.88 -31.75
C ASP A 350 28.05 -33.92 -33.30
N ASP A 351 27.90 -35.10 -33.91
CA ASP A 351 27.76 -35.30 -35.36
C ASP A 351 26.94 -36.57 -35.68
N PRO A 352 25.60 -36.55 -35.47
CA PRO A 352 24.76 -37.70 -35.76
C PRO A 352 24.61 -37.87 -37.27
N ARG A 353 25.04 -39.01 -37.84
CA ARG A 353 24.82 -39.34 -39.26
C ARG A 353 23.81 -40.47 -39.40
N VAL A 354 22.94 -40.31 -40.39
CA VAL A 354 21.99 -41.34 -40.81
C VAL A 354 22.52 -41.95 -42.10
N PRO A 355 22.96 -43.22 -42.11
CA PRO A 355 23.40 -43.89 -43.33
C PRO A 355 22.27 -43.90 -44.36
N GLY A 356 22.46 -43.18 -45.48
CA GLY A 356 21.50 -43.13 -46.59
C GLY A 356 21.10 -41.73 -47.09
N LEU A 357 21.43 -40.66 -46.38
CA LEU A 357 21.12 -39.27 -46.79
C LEU A 357 22.26 -38.54 -47.52
N ALA A 358 23.31 -39.26 -47.95
CA ALA A 358 24.54 -38.67 -48.46
C ALA A 358 24.45 -37.97 -49.84
N MET A 359 23.26 -37.72 -50.42
CA MET A 359 23.13 -37.16 -51.78
C MET A 359 22.06 -36.07 -51.94
N THR A 360 21.82 -35.21 -50.95
CA THR A 360 21.06 -33.97 -51.22
C THR A 360 21.91 -32.75 -50.84
N ALA A 361 22.30 -32.01 -51.87
CA ALA A 361 23.26 -30.92 -51.81
C ALA A 361 22.88 -29.80 -50.81
N PRO A 362 23.87 -29.11 -50.21
CA PRO A 362 23.63 -27.89 -49.46
C PRO A 362 23.32 -26.77 -50.46
N GLY A 363 22.03 -26.52 -50.72
CA GLY A 363 21.62 -25.65 -51.82
C GLY A 363 20.23 -25.04 -51.68
N ALA A 364 19.83 -24.66 -50.47
CA ALA A 364 18.80 -23.64 -50.26
C ALA A 364 18.92 -23.13 -48.84
N ALA A 365 19.57 -21.98 -48.67
CA ALA A 365 19.35 -21.18 -47.47
C ALA A 365 17.86 -20.83 -47.45
N LEU A 366 17.11 -21.47 -46.55
CA LEU A 366 15.76 -21.06 -46.23
C LEU A 366 15.91 -19.70 -45.51
N HIS A 367 15.71 -18.63 -46.26
CA HIS A 367 15.57 -17.29 -45.71
C HIS A 367 14.25 -17.27 -44.93
N LEU A 368 14.33 -17.58 -43.63
CA LEU A 368 13.27 -17.26 -42.68
C LEU A 368 13.35 -15.75 -42.43
N GLU A 369 12.43 -15.00 -43.03
CA GLU A 369 12.24 -13.61 -42.64
C GLU A 369 11.91 -13.56 -41.14
N PRO A 370 12.58 -12.69 -40.36
CA PRO A 370 12.08 -12.35 -39.05
C PRO A 370 10.79 -11.57 -39.25
N THR A 371 9.66 -12.23 -39.06
CA THR A 371 8.41 -11.53 -38.82
C THR A 371 8.63 -10.73 -37.54
N SER A 372 8.70 -9.41 -37.67
CA SER A 372 8.81 -8.51 -36.54
C SER A 372 7.66 -8.80 -35.60
N THR A 373 8.01 -9.21 -34.39
CA THR A 373 7.18 -9.13 -33.21
C THR A 373 6.56 -7.74 -33.15
N GLY A 374 5.25 -7.68 -33.44
CA GLY A 374 4.44 -6.54 -33.05
C GLY A 374 4.54 -6.42 -31.53
N TRP A 375 5.13 -5.33 -31.06
CA TRP A 375 4.84 -4.81 -29.75
C TRP A 375 3.38 -4.36 -29.76
N SER A 376 2.49 -5.20 -29.23
CA SER A 376 1.19 -4.78 -28.75
C SER A 376 1.42 -3.91 -27.51
N ASN A 377 1.29 -2.59 -27.68
CA ASN A 377 0.91 -1.74 -26.57
C ASN A 377 -0.46 -2.19 -26.04
N ALA A 378 -0.58 -2.07 -24.73
CA ALA A 378 -1.69 -2.43 -23.86
C ALA A 378 -3.10 -2.28 -24.46
N THR A 379 -3.89 -3.35 -24.30
CA THR A 379 -5.33 -3.37 -24.00
C THR A 379 -6.20 -2.27 -24.60
N ASP A 380 -6.68 -2.49 -25.83
CA ASP A 380 -7.97 -1.95 -26.29
C ASP A 380 -9.00 -3.08 -26.24
N ASP A 381 -9.92 -2.98 -25.28
CA ASP A 381 -11.08 -3.85 -25.13
C ASP A 381 -12.25 -3.22 -25.92
N PRO A 382 -12.82 -3.88 -26.95
CA PRO A 382 -13.93 -3.31 -27.69
C PRO A 382 -15.26 -3.62 -26.98
N VAL A 383 -15.75 -2.70 -26.15
CA VAL A 383 -17.16 -2.72 -25.72
C VAL A 383 -18.00 -1.97 -26.74
N SER A 384 -18.89 -2.73 -27.39
CA SER A 384 -19.86 -2.22 -28.34
C SER A 384 -20.99 -1.40 -27.69
N SER A 385 -21.41 -0.38 -28.44
CA SER A 385 -22.73 0.29 -28.45
C SER A 385 -22.95 1.51 -27.55
N SER A 386 -22.95 2.68 -28.23
CA SER A 386 -23.79 3.87 -28.03
C SER A 386 -23.91 4.48 -26.63
N THR A 387 -22.95 5.32 -26.24
CA THR A 387 -23.19 6.65 -25.64
C THR A 387 -21.86 7.44 -25.65
N GLY A 388 -21.92 8.76 -25.78
CA GLY A 388 -20.75 9.62 -26.03
C GLY A 388 -19.59 9.42 -25.05
N TRP A 389 -18.37 9.51 -25.57
CA TRP A 389 -17.14 9.46 -24.77
C TRP A 389 -17.06 10.70 -23.87
N VAL A 390 -17.05 10.48 -22.55
CA VAL A 390 -16.66 11.48 -21.57
C VAL A 390 -15.19 11.24 -21.27
N PHE A 391 -14.31 12.15 -21.66
CA PHE A 391 -12.95 12.17 -21.16
C PHE A 391 -12.97 12.78 -19.76
N ASP A 392 -12.84 11.95 -18.72
CA ASP A 392 -12.56 12.42 -17.37
C ASP A 392 -11.07 12.76 -17.29
N GLY A 393 -10.73 14.03 -17.50
CA GLY A 393 -9.36 14.52 -17.34
C GLY A 393 -8.87 14.39 -15.90
N GLU A 394 -7.56 14.19 -15.70
CA GLU A 394 -6.92 14.23 -14.39
C GLU A 394 -7.19 15.58 -13.70
N TRP A 395 -7.62 15.53 -12.43
CA TRP A 395 -7.85 16.70 -11.61
C TRP A 395 -6.51 17.40 -11.31
N LEU A 396 -6.36 18.63 -11.81
CA LEU A 396 -5.20 19.45 -11.48
C LEU A 396 -5.40 20.06 -10.09
N ARG A 397 -4.44 19.82 -9.18
CA ARG A 397 -4.39 20.47 -7.87
C ARG A 397 -3.66 21.81 -7.97
N PRO A 398 -4.35 22.95 -7.87
CA PRO A 398 -3.67 24.24 -7.83
C PRO A 398 -2.95 24.44 -6.48
N PRO A 399 -1.88 25.26 -6.43
CA PRO A 399 -1.32 25.74 -5.17
C PRO A 399 -2.36 26.57 -4.39
N HIS A 400 -2.17 26.65 -3.07
CA HIS A 400 -3.11 27.13 -2.04
C HIS A 400 -3.42 28.65 -2.09
N TRP A 401 -4.08 29.15 -3.12
CA TRP A 401 -4.50 30.55 -3.19
C TRP A 401 -5.88 30.73 -3.83
N LEU A 402 -6.66 31.65 -3.28
CA LEU A 402 -7.92 32.16 -3.86
C LEU A 402 -7.55 33.12 -5.00
N GLY A 403 -8.08 32.88 -6.20
CA GLY A 403 -7.70 33.65 -7.39
C GLY A 403 -8.70 33.55 -8.53
N GLU A 404 -8.53 34.41 -9.53
CA GLU A 404 -9.31 34.35 -10.77
C GLU A 404 -8.67 33.34 -11.73
N VAL A 405 -9.49 32.38 -12.19
CA VAL A 405 -9.09 31.41 -13.20
C VAL A 405 -9.60 31.86 -14.56
N PHE A 406 -8.68 32.07 -15.50
CA PHE A 406 -8.99 32.31 -16.91
C PHE A 406 -8.69 31.04 -17.69
N VAL A 407 -9.73 30.46 -18.30
CA VAL A 407 -9.59 29.32 -19.19
C VAL A 407 -9.67 29.82 -20.62
N THR A 408 -8.63 29.54 -21.41
CA THR A 408 -8.66 29.71 -22.86
C THR A 408 -8.68 28.34 -23.53
N VAL A 409 -9.67 28.13 -24.39
CA VAL A 409 -9.76 26.93 -25.22
C VAL A 409 -9.61 27.37 -26.67
N ASP A 410 -8.56 26.89 -27.35
CA ASP A 410 -8.50 26.98 -28.81
C ASP A 410 -9.42 25.92 -29.40
N TRP A 411 -10.44 26.40 -30.09
CA TRP A 411 -11.65 25.64 -30.35
C TRP A 411 -11.55 24.87 -31.68
N CYS A 412 -11.46 23.54 -31.63
CA CYS A 412 -11.49 22.67 -32.83
C CYS A 412 -12.64 21.63 -32.73
N GLY A 413 -13.88 22.08 -32.96
CA GLY A 413 -15.01 21.17 -33.26
C GLY A 413 -15.88 20.70 -32.09
N ALA A 414 -15.58 21.06 -30.83
CA ALA A 414 -16.45 20.69 -29.70
C ALA A 414 -17.78 21.47 -29.71
N SER A 415 -18.92 20.78 -29.59
CA SER A 415 -20.25 21.43 -29.54
C SER A 415 -20.56 22.15 -28.22
N ALA A 416 -19.88 21.77 -27.13
CA ALA A 416 -19.89 22.50 -25.87
C ALA A 416 -18.64 22.14 -25.04
N VAL A 417 -18.18 23.11 -24.24
CA VAL A 417 -17.14 22.88 -23.22
C VAL A 417 -17.72 23.22 -21.85
N SER A 418 -17.57 22.30 -20.91
CA SER A 418 -18.00 22.46 -19.52
C SER A 418 -16.80 22.42 -18.58
N LEU A 419 -16.73 23.42 -17.70
CA LEU A 419 -15.78 23.50 -16.60
C LEU A 419 -16.44 22.95 -15.35
N ARG A 420 -15.81 21.95 -14.73
CA ARG A 420 -16.29 21.36 -13.47
C ARG A 420 -15.27 21.63 -12.37
N GLY A 421 -15.77 22.03 -11.21
CA GLY A 421 -15.02 22.16 -9.98
C GLY A 421 -15.37 21.03 -9.03
N ARG A 422 -14.38 20.44 -8.36
CA ARG A 422 -14.58 19.45 -7.30
C ARG A 422 -14.19 20.05 -5.96
N ARG A 423 -15.09 20.00 -5.00
CA ARG A 423 -14.84 20.41 -3.61
C ARG A 423 -14.07 19.34 -2.84
N ALA A 424 -13.55 19.71 -1.67
CA ALA A 424 -12.83 18.79 -0.77
C ALA A 424 -13.71 17.62 -0.28
N ASP A 425 -15.03 17.78 -0.28
CA ASP A 425 -16.03 16.75 0.02
C ASP A 425 -16.33 15.82 -1.17
N ASN A 426 -15.50 15.89 -2.23
CA ASN A 426 -15.64 15.15 -3.47
C ASN A 426 -16.86 15.50 -4.35
N THR A 427 -17.67 16.50 -4.00
CA THR A 427 -18.80 16.91 -4.83
C THR A 427 -18.33 17.69 -6.06
N ALA A 428 -18.73 17.22 -7.25
CA ALA A 428 -18.43 17.87 -8.52
C ALA A 428 -19.58 18.81 -8.91
N THR A 429 -19.28 20.10 -9.10
CA THR A 429 -20.23 21.12 -9.55
C THR A 429 -19.78 21.70 -10.88
N THR A 430 -20.71 21.85 -11.82
CA THR A 430 -20.44 22.57 -13.08
C THR A 430 -20.30 24.07 -12.79
N LEU A 431 -19.10 24.61 -12.97
CA LEU A 431 -18.79 26.02 -12.72
C LEU A 431 -19.21 26.90 -13.90
N ALA A 432 -19.05 26.40 -15.13
CA ALA A 432 -19.48 27.09 -16.34
C ALA A 432 -19.71 26.09 -17.49
N THR A 433 -20.65 26.39 -18.37
CA THR A 433 -20.82 25.71 -19.65
C THR A 433 -20.86 26.76 -20.75
N VAL A 434 -20.00 26.61 -21.75
CA VAL A 434 -20.02 27.46 -22.94
C VAL A 434 -20.48 26.62 -24.12
N ALA A 435 -21.64 26.99 -24.66
CA ALA A 435 -22.17 26.40 -25.88
C ALA A 435 -21.49 27.02 -27.11
N ALA A 436 -21.18 26.17 -28.08
CA ALA A 436 -20.73 26.57 -29.40
C ALA A 436 -21.77 27.43 -30.13
N GLY A 437 -21.40 28.64 -30.55
CA GLY A 437 -22.14 29.35 -31.59
C GLY A 437 -21.77 28.78 -32.96
N GLU A 438 -22.76 28.45 -33.79
CA GLU A 438 -22.66 27.55 -34.95
C GLU A 438 -21.68 27.97 -36.08
N GLN A 439 -21.05 29.15 -36.07
CA GLN A 439 -20.21 29.61 -37.20
C GLN A 439 -19.09 30.61 -36.84
N ASP A 440 -18.00 30.19 -36.18
CA ASP A 440 -16.73 30.94 -36.29
C ASP A 440 -15.53 30.11 -35.79
N THR A 441 -14.59 29.79 -36.68
CA THR A 441 -13.50 28.82 -36.46
C THR A 441 -12.30 29.33 -35.66
N HIS A 442 -12.35 30.55 -35.11
CA HIS A 442 -11.26 31.09 -34.28
C HIS A 442 -11.77 32.06 -33.20
N ARG A 443 -12.57 31.56 -32.24
CA ARG A 443 -12.95 32.36 -31.07
C ARG A 443 -12.26 31.86 -29.81
N GLN A 444 -11.46 32.75 -29.23
CA GLN A 444 -10.96 32.60 -27.87
C GLN A 444 -12.13 32.83 -26.91
N VAL A 445 -12.62 31.77 -26.28
CA VAL A 445 -13.61 31.89 -25.21
C VAL A 445 -12.86 32.08 -23.90
N VAL A 446 -13.08 33.21 -23.24
CA VAL A 446 -12.54 33.50 -21.92
C VAL A 446 -13.68 33.42 -20.92
N ALA A 447 -13.70 32.37 -20.11
CA ALA A 447 -14.58 32.27 -18.95
C ALA A 447 -13.84 32.79 -17.72
N ARG A 448 -14.47 33.72 -16.98
CA ARG A 448 -14.01 34.18 -15.67
C ARG A 448 -14.83 33.46 -14.61
N VAL A 449 -14.15 32.78 -13.70
CA VAL A 449 -14.78 32.09 -12.57
C VAL A 449 -14.15 32.63 -11.29
N ASP A 450 -14.98 33.24 -10.45
CA ASP A 450 -14.57 33.69 -9.12
C ASP A 450 -14.72 32.51 -8.15
N LEU A 451 -13.59 32.00 -7.63
CA LEU A 451 -13.58 30.89 -6.68
C LEU A 451 -13.52 31.44 -5.25
N THR A 452 -14.56 31.19 -4.46
CA THR A 452 -14.61 31.55 -3.03
C THR A 452 -14.08 30.45 -2.11
N GLU A 453 -13.84 29.25 -2.65
CA GLU A 453 -13.44 28.04 -1.92
C GLU A 453 -12.37 27.25 -2.73
N HIS A 454 -11.78 26.22 -2.12
CA HIS A 454 -10.82 25.35 -2.80
C HIS A 454 -11.52 24.38 -3.77
N PHE A 455 -11.14 24.43 -5.05
CA PHE A 455 -11.63 23.50 -6.08
C PHE A 455 -10.48 22.85 -6.84
N GLU A 456 -10.60 21.56 -7.13
CA GLU A 456 -9.90 20.94 -8.26
C GLU A 456 -10.71 21.22 -9.54
N VAL A 457 -10.06 21.48 -10.68
CA VAL A 457 -10.77 21.85 -11.93
C VAL A 457 -10.52 20.81 -13.02
N ALA A 458 -11.59 20.37 -13.69
CA ALA A 458 -11.55 19.50 -14.87
C ALA A 458 -12.32 20.12 -16.04
N VAL A 459 -11.82 19.92 -17.26
CA VAL A 459 -12.46 20.36 -18.51
C VAL A 459 -13.09 19.14 -19.18
N ALA A 460 -14.41 19.15 -19.34
CA ALA A 460 -15.14 18.12 -20.05
C ALA A 460 -15.70 18.67 -21.36
N GLY A 461 -15.54 17.93 -22.46
CA GLY A 461 -16.09 18.29 -23.77
C GLY A 461 -16.62 17.05 -24.49
N THR A 462 -17.68 17.23 -25.27
CA THR A 462 -18.18 16.21 -26.21
C THR A 462 -17.58 16.46 -27.59
N TRP A 463 -16.88 15.47 -28.12
CA TRP A 463 -16.21 15.53 -29.42
C TRP A 463 -16.85 14.51 -30.36
N GLU A 464 -17.12 14.91 -31.61
CA GLU A 464 -17.53 13.94 -32.63
C GLU A 464 -16.32 13.15 -33.11
N GLN A 465 -16.54 11.86 -33.39
CA GLN A 465 -15.49 10.90 -33.72
C GLN A 465 -14.89 11.25 -35.10
N GLY A 466 -13.77 11.99 -35.10
CA GLY A 466 -13.05 12.36 -36.32
C GLY A 466 -12.21 13.65 -36.24
N ASP A 467 -12.45 14.51 -35.24
CA ASP A 467 -11.90 15.88 -35.22
C ASP A 467 -10.62 16.10 -34.36
N LEU A 468 -10.03 15.03 -33.80
CA LEU A 468 -8.80 15.15 -33.00
C LEU A 468 -7.53 15.13 -33.86
N ASP A 469 -7.44 16.00 -34.86
CA ASP A 469 -6.17 16.30 -35.51
C ASP A 469 -5.34 17.25 -34.63
N ALA A 470 -4.23 16.72 -34.09
CA ALA A 470 -2.98 17.31 -33.55
C ALA A 470 -2.84 18.80 -33.10
N GLY A 471 -3.90 19.58 -32.88
CA GLY A 471 -3.81 21.04 -32.72
C GLY A 471 -4.57 21.68 -31.57
N CYS A 472 -5.46 20.97 -30.87
CA CYS A 472 -6.24 21.61 -29.79
C CYS A 472 -5.39 21.79 -28.53
N ARG A 473 -5.26 23.04 -28.08
CA ARG A 473 -4.53 23.41 -26.87
C ARG A 473 -5.47 24.09 -25.87
N VAL A 474 -5.58 23.52 -24.68
CA VAL A 474 -6.21 24.19 -23.54
C VAL A 474 -5.10 24.90 -22.77
N THR A 475 -5.23 26.22 -22.60
CA THR A 475 -4.29 27.00 -21.80
C THR A 475 -5.00 27.57 -20.58
N LEU A 476 -4.52 27.19 -19.39
CA LEU A 476 -5.01 27.69 -18.12
C LEU A 476 -4.13 28.86 -17.65
N PHE A 477 -4.71 30.04 -17.46
CA PHE A 477 -4.04 31.17 -16.84
C PHE A 477 -4.69 31.45 -15.49
N VAL A 478 -3.92 31.35 -14.42
CA VAL A 478 -4.39 31.72 -13.09
C VAL A 478 -3.76 33.06 -12.73
N GLN A 479 -4.56 34.10 -12.50
CA GLN A 479 -4.04 35.40 -12.07
C GLN A 479 -4.18 35.51 -10.54
N PRO A 480 -3.07 35.69 -9.79
CA PRO A 480 -3.15 35.96 -8.37
C PRO A 480 -3.88 37.29 -8.16
N VAL A 481 -4.99 37.25 -7.41
CA VAL A 481 -5.67 38.47 -6.98
C VAL A 481 -4.66 39.24 -6.12
N PRO A 482 -4.40 40.53 -6.42
CA PRO A 482 -3.49 41.33 -5.60
C PRO A 482 -3.98 41.29 -4.16
N ALA A 483 -3.12 40.92 -3.22
CA ALA A 483 -3.44 40.96 -1.80
C ALA A 483 -3.99 42.34 -1.46
N HIS A 484 -5.28 42.42 -1.12
CA HIS A 484 -5.84 43.66 -0.58
C HIS A 484 -5.46 43.70 0.90
N SER A 485 -4.56 44.60 1.25
CA SER A 485 -4.26 44.89 2.64
C SER A 485 -5.31 45.84 3.18
N HIS A 486 -6.03 45.45 4.23
CA HIS A 486 -6.69 46.42 5.08
C HIS A 486 -5.63 47.22 5.83
N ARG A 487 -5.70 48.55 5.80
CA ARG A 487 -4.84 49.34 6.68
C ARG A 487 -5.39 49.20 8.09
N ILE A 488 -4.51 49.20 9.09
CA ILE A 488 -4.90 49.14 10.50
C ILE A 488 -5.84 50.31 10.88
N ASP A 489 -5.84 51.38 10.10
CA ASP A 489 -6.74 52.53 10.21
C ASP A 489 -8.20 52.20 9.82
N ASP A 490 -8.46 51.14 9.06
CA ASP A 490 -9.82 50.65 8.76
C ASP A 490 -10.49 50.03 10.01
N VAL A 491 -9.70 49.68 11.04
CA VAL A 491 -10.16 49.24 12.37
C VAL A 491 -10.40 50.42 13.32
N ALA A 492 -10.03 51.64 12.95
CA ALA A 492 -10.24 52.82 13.80
C ALA A 492 -11.74 53.11 14.04
N GLY A 493 -12.62 52.73 13.11
CA GLY A 493 -14.07 52.78 13.30
C GLY A 493 -14.56 51.88 14.45
N LEU A 494 -13.92 50.72 14.63
CA LEU A 494 -14.21 49.78 15.72
C LEU A 494 -13.74 50.30 17.07
N ARG A 495 -12.61 51.01 17.12
CA ARG A 495 -12.11 51.63 18.35
C ARG A 495 -12.94 52.84 18.77
N SER A 496 -13.45 53.62 17.82
CA SER A 496 -14.43 54.68 18.10
C SER A 496 -15.80 54.12 18.48
N ALA A 497 -16.24 53.02 17.87
CA ALA A 497 -17.50 52.35 18.22
C ALA A 497 -17.44 51.65 19.58
N LEU A 498 -16.31 51.06 19.97
CA LEU A 498 -16.09 50.54 21.33
C LEU A 498 -15.88 51.66 22.35
N GLY A 499 -15.18 52.74 21.99
CA GLY A 499 -15.00 53.91 22.86
C GLY A 499 -16.33 54.56 23.24
N LEU A 500 -17.27 54.67 22.29
CA LEU A 500 -18.62 55.20 22.55
C LEU A 500 -19.54 54.22 23.31
N LYS A 501 -19.27 52.91 23.28
CA LYS A 501 -20.00 51.91 24.08
C LYS A 501 -19.46 51.77 25.50
N VAL A 502 -18.24 52.25 25.74
CA VAL A 502 -17.54 52.23 27.04
C VAL A 502 -17.21 53.67 27.47
N ASP A 503 -18.11 54.62 27.18
CA ASP A 503 -18.07 55.90 27.88
C ASP A 503 -18.59 55.66 29.30
N GLY A 504 -17.76 55.99 30.29
CA GLY A 504 -17.91 55.64 31.72
C GLY A 504 -19.06 56.33 32.46
N ASN A 505 -20.22 56.46 31.83
CA ASN A 505 -21.48 56.99 32.38
C ASN A 505 -22.63 55.97 32.27
N ASP A 506 -22.33 54.67 32.11
CA ASP A 506 -23.35 53.63 32.23
C ASP A 506 -23.77 53.48 33.70
N ASP A 507 -24.98 53.96 34.04
CA ASP A 507 -25.59 53.86 35.37
C ASP A 507 -25.77 52.39 35.85
N ARG A 508 -25.62 51.39 34.97
CA ARG A 508 -25.58 49.97 35.37
C ARG A 508 -24.25 49.58 36.02
N LEU A 509 -23.18 50.37 35.84
CA LEU A 509 -21.88 50.13 36.46
C LEU A 509 -21.70 50.85 37.82
N THR A 510 -22.67 51.66 38.26
CA THR A 510 -22.61 52.39 39.53
C THR A 510 -23.39 51.75 40.69
N ASP A 511 -24.10 50.63 40.50
CA ASP A 511 -24.58 49.75 41.61
C ASP A 511 -23.43 48.89 42.16
N ALA A 512 -22.25 49.49 42.33
CA ALA A 512 -21.18 48.93 43.14
C ALA A 512 -21.57 49.04 44.62
N ARG A 513 -22.55 48.24 45.04
CA ARG A 513 -22.62 47.83 46.45
C ARG A 513 -21.24 47.23 46.79
N PRO A 514 -20.56 47.69 47.86
CA PRO A 514 -19.30 47.09 48.28
C PRO A 514 -19.56 45.59 48.45
N PRO A 515 -18.75 44.72 47.82
CA PRO A 515 -19.01 43.29 47.82
C PRO A 515 -19.16 42.83 49.27
N THR A 516 -20.33 42.29 49.61
CA THR A 516 -20.52 41.60 50.88
C THR A 516 -19.52 40.45 50.88
N GLU A 517 -18.52 40.58 51.74
CA GLU A 517 -17.49 39.60 51.97
C GLU A 517 -18.18 38.27 52.32
N HIS A 518 -18.18 37.34 51.36
CA HIS A 518 -18.55 35.97 51.62
C HIS A 518 -17.26 35.17 51.60
N GLN A 519 -16.92 34.62 52.76
CA GLN A 519 -15.79 33.71 52.87
C GLN A 519 -16.26 32.33 52.39
N HIS A 520 -15.57 31.80 51.38
CA HIS A 520 -15.62 30.37 51.11
C HIS A 520 -14.85 29.69 52.23
N ASP A 521 -15.55 28.94 53.06
CA ASP A 521 -14.94 28.07 54.07
C ASP A 521 -14.19 26.93 53.35
N ILE A 522 -12.92 27.18 53.05
CA ILE A 522 -11.99 26.23 52.41
C ILE A 522 -11.64 25.07 53.36
N ASP A 523 -11.94 25.18 54.66
CA ASP A 523 -11.68 24.13 55.66
C ASP A 523 -12.89 23.20 55.89
N GLY A 524 -13.99 23.40 55.15
CA GLY A 524 -15.15 22.52 55.19
C GLY A 524 -14.83 21.08 54.74
N PRO A 525 -15.10 20.03 55.55
CA PRO A 525 -14.60 18.66 55.32
C PRO A 525 -15.15 17.95 54.08
N ALA A 526 -16.09 18.54 53.34
CA ALA A 526 -16.77 17.91 52.22
C ALA A 526 -16.33 18.42 50.83
N GLY A 527 -15.89 19.68 50.70
CA GLY A 527 -15.65 20.29 49.37
C GLY A 527 -14.29 19.97 48.77
N VAL A 528 -13.23 19.96 49.59
CA VAL A 528 -11.85 19.80 49.08
C VAL A 528 -11.40 18.34 49.05
N ARG A 529 -12.03 17.44 49.83
CA ARG A 529 -11.65 16.01 49.83
C ARG A 529 -11.99 15.32 48.52
N GLY A 530 -13.09 15.69 47.85
CA GLY A 530 -13.45 15.13 46.54
C GLY A 530 -12.42 15.50 45.48
N LEU A 531 -12.18 16.80 45.30
CA LEU A 531 -11.19 17.31 44.34
C LEU A 531 -9.77 16.83 44.64
N ARG A 532 -9.38 16.72 45.91
CA ARG A 532 -8.04 16.23 46.27
C ARG A 532 -7.90 14.72 46.11
N ALA A 533 -8.93 13.93 46.42
CA ALA A 533 -8.94 12.50 46.13
C ALA A 533 -8.96 12.21 44.63
N GLU A 534 -9.62 13.05 43.85
CA GLU A 534 -9.71 12.92 42.39
C GLU A 534 -8.43 13.41 41.69
N LEU A 535 -7.78 14.47 42.23
CA LEU A 535 -6.41 14.83 41.84
C LEU A 535 -5.40 13.76 42.24
N ASP A 536 -5.49 13.20 43.45
CA ASP A 536 -4.58 12.14 43.93
C ASP A 536 -4.83 10.80 43.20
N SER A 537 -6.04 10.59 42.65
CA SER A 537 -6.40 9.45 41.82
C SER A 537 -5.94 9.62 40.36
N LYS A 538 -6.01 10.83 39.79
CA LYS A 538 -5.54 11.11 38.41
C LYS A 538 -4.02 11.33 38.36
N ALA A 539 -3.45 11.94 39.39
CA ALA A 539 -2.02 11.92 39.64
C ALA A 539 -1.69 10.62 40.36
N THR A 540 -1.56 9.53 39.61
CA THR A 540 -0.89 8.33 40.11
C THR A 540 0.57 8.70 40.37
N THR A 541 0.82 9.32 41.51
CA THR A 541 2.08 9.95 41.87
C THR A 541 3.18 8.88 41.93
N ALA A 542 2.79 7.62 42.12
CA ALA A 542 3.65 6.45 41.98
C ALA A 542 4.15 6.22 40.54
N ALA A 543 3.32 6.42 39.51
CA ALA A 543 3.69 6.23 38.11
C ALA A 543 4.49 7.43 37.54
N MET A 544 4.22 8.65 38.02
CA MET A 544 5.06 9.81 37.67
C MET A 544 6.38 9.83 38.44
N ARG A 545 6.42 9.39 39.71
CA ARG A 545 7.68 9.26 40.47
C ARG A 545 8.52 8.03 40.08
N SER A 546 7.95 7.05 39.37
CA SER A 546 8.72 5.94 38.79
C SER A 546 9.39 6.29 37.47
N ARG A 547 9.08 7.46 36.88
CA ARG A 547 9.84 8.00 35.75
C ARG A 547 11.10 8.66 36.33
N GLY A 548 12.24 8.01 36.14
CA GLY A 548 13.54 8.58 36.52
C GLY A 548 13.70 9.98 35.94
N ALA A 549 14.31 10.88 36.69
CA ALA A 549 14.58 12.24 36.26
C ALA A 549 15.46 12.23 35.00
N THR A 550 15.25 13.20 34.11
CA THR A 550 16.04 13.38 32.89
C THR A 550 17.04 14.51 33.06
N PHE A 551 18.31 14.20 32.80
CA PHE A 551 19.43 15.13 32.75
C PHE A 551 19.94 15.20 31.30
N GLY A 552 20.66 16.26 30.92
CA GLY A 552 21.18 16.39 29.56
C GLY A 552 22.44 17.24 29.45
N GLY A 553 23.25 16.92 28.44
CA GLY A 553 24.49 17.63 28.12
C GLY A 553 25.20 16.97 26.94
N ALA A 554 26.26 17.61 26.44
CA ALA A 554 27.04 17.06 25.34
C ALA A 554 27.92 15.88 25.81
N GLY A 555 27.74 14.72 25.18
CA GLY A 555 28.57 13.53 25.32
C GLY A 555 28.01 12.48 26.27
N THR A 556 28.85 11.51 26.63
CA THR A 556 28.48 10.47 27.60
C THR A 556 28.23 11.07 28.99
N PRO A 557 27.35 10.46 29.82
CA PRO A 557 27.05 10.98 31.15
C PRO A 557 28.33 11.16 31.98
N PRO A 558 28.51 12.28 32.70
CA PRO A 558 29.65 12.44 33.60
C PRO A 558 29.56 11.46 34.77
N ALA A 559 30.72 11.11 35.36
CA ALA A 559 30.81 10.10 36.43
C ALA A 559 30.02 10.44 37.71
N SER A 560 29.61 11.70 37.88
CA SER A 560 28.71 12.14 38.95
C SER A 560 27.80 13.24 38.44
N ILE A 561 26.49 13.09 38.59
CA ILE A 561 25.50 14.12 38.28
C ILE A 561 24.82 14.51 39.60
N PRO A 562 25.02 15.74 40.12
CA PRO A 562 24.40 16.17 41.37
C PRO A 562 22.89 16.01 41.34
N GLY A 563 22.36 15.18 42.24
CA GLY A 563 20.92 14.93 42.37
C GLY A 563 20.38 13.79 41.49
N ALA A 564 21.20 13.15 40.65
CA ALA A 564 20.78 11.96 39.93
C ALA A 564 20.77 10.73 40.87
N VAL A 565 19.90 9.77 40.60
CA VAL A 565 19.84 8.47 41.26
C VAL A 565 19.84 7.34 40.23
N SER A 566 20.18 6.12 40.67
CA SER A 566 20.08 4.94 39.81
C SER A 566 18.64 4.76 39.32
N GLY A 567 18.44 4.77 38.00
CA GLY A 567 17.14 4.73 37.34
C GLY A 567 16.81 5.99 36.53
N ASP A 568 17.54 7.08 36.76
CA ASP A 568 17.44 8.33 35.99
C ASP A 568 18.06 8.18 34.58
N TRP A 569 17.79 9.15 33.71
CA TRP A 569 18.21 9.13 32.31
C TRP A 569 19.09 10.35 31.98
N TRP A 570 20.13 10.14 31.18
CA TRP A 570 20.96 11.20 30.58
C TRP A 570 20.73 11.25 29.07
N ILE A 571 20.47 12.44 28.56
CA ILE A 571 20.27 12.72 27.14
C ILE A 571 21.53 13.38 26.59
N ASP A 572 22.21 12.72 25.66
CA ASP A 572 23.33 13.29 24.94
C ASP A 572 22.84 14.21 23.83
N THR A 573 23.13 15.50 23.99
CA THR A 573 22.69 16.56 23.07
C THR A 573 23.75 16.94 22.04
N THR A 574 24.80 16.11 21.85
CA THR A 574 25.90 16.42 20.92
C THR A 574 25.45 16.43 19.47
N ASN A 575 24.49 15.57 19.11
CA ASN A 575 23.92 15.51 17.77
C ASN A 575 22.40 15.71 17.86
N PRO A 576 21.84 16.85 17.40
CA PRO A 576 20.40 17.09 17.43
C PRO A 576 19.61 16.11 16.56
N ASP A 577 20.25 15.48 15.58
CA ASP A 577 19.63 14.49 14.69
C ASP A 577 19.71 13.05 15.25
N GLU A 578 20.44 12.83 16.35
CA GLU A 578 20.64 11.52 16.98
C GLU A 578 20.70 11.64 18.50
N LEU A 579 19.54 11.76 19.15
CA LEU A 579 19.45 11.81 20.61
C LEU A 579 19.73 10.44 21.23
N LYS A 580 20.86 10.32 21.95
CA LYS A 580 21.22 9.09 22.68
C LYS A 580 20.78 9.19 24.13
N PHE A 581 20.10 8.15 24.59
CA PHE A 581 19.62 8.03 25.97
C PHE A 581 20.47 7.02 26.74
N TYR A 582 21.01 7.43 27.87
CA TYR A 582 21.79 6.59 28.76
C TYR A 582 21.05 6.44 30.08
N ARG A 583 20.79 5.21 30.51
CA ARG A 583 20.22 4.94 31.83
C ARG A 583 21.33 4.99 32.89
N ILE A 584 21.16 5.81 33.91
CA ILE A 584 22.08 5.91 35.05
C ILE A 584 21.86 4.68 35.93
N THR A 585 22.86 3.80 36.04
CA THR A 585 22.80 2.55 36.82
C THR A 585 23.54 2.63 38.15
N GLY A 586 24.23 3.75 38.42
CA GLY A 586 24.93 4.04 39.67
C GLY A 586 25.36 5.51 39.68
N VAL A 587 25.35 6.13 40.87
CA VAL A 587 25.77 7.53 41.11
C VAL A 587 27.02 7.56 41.96
#